data_AF-A0A499W792-F1
#
_entry.id   AF-A0A499W792-F1
#
_cell.length_a   1.000
_cell.length_b   1.000
_cell.length_c   1.000
_cell.angle_alpha   90.00
_cell.angle_beta   90.00
_cell.angle_gamma   90.00
#
_symmetry.space_group_name_H-M   'P 1'
#
loop_
_entity.id
_entity.type
_entity.pdbx_description
1 polymer ?
#
loop_
_entity_poly.entity_id
_entity_poly.type
_entity_poly.pdbx_seq_one_letter_code
_entity_poly.pdbx_strand_id
1 'polypeptide(L)'
;MREAFVLGRGSRSWIILPRGIRLLRDEEAEAIVRHEMGHIAAGDVTLVWLTRGVWWALLPVLLVAPFVAAVQGWRWEHTTPWRMLSHPFWAEYGVRALVLAVIAVLVAQMIMRSREHEADLTAARGQSVAPWEALLAGPRPAERTWHDTARANHPTHQRRLTVLRDPHLQLRPTVLDALVVGLLAAVLLDSVDGLATLLLTGTSWSAAPVSALTAGLLLAVGWGFAVWRDARARQAETVPPSRWLHLALGVSTAAGLLVRLQGTGITEEGTMRGWPLLIVLPWPSWGQPR
;
A
#
# COMPACT_ATOMS: atom_id res chain seq x y z
N MET A 1 8.75 -13.85 -24.36
CA MET A 1 9.37 -13.37 -23.11
C MET A 1 10.37 -12.29 -23.46
N ARG A 2 10.17 -11.06 -22.94
CA ARG A 2 10.97 -9.88 -23.32
C ARG A 2 12.00 -9.46 -22.27
N GLU A 3 11.89 -9.94 -21.03
CA GLU A 3 12.72 -9.52 -19.89
C GLU A 3 13.29 -10.73 -19.16
N ALA A 4 14.43 -10.54 -18.47
CA ALA A 4 15.00 -11.53 -17.56
C ALA A 4 14.13 -11.64 -16.32
N PHE A 5 14.13 -12.82 -15.68
CA PHE A 5 13.39 -13.01 -14.43
C PHE A 5 13.97 -14.13 -13.59
N VAL A 6 13.74 -14.04 -12.28
CA VAL A 6 14.12 -15.02 -11.29
C VAL A 6 12.96 -15.99 -11.00
N LEU A 7 13.24 -17.28 -10.98
CA LEU A 7 12.36 -18.33 -10.45
C LEU A 7 13.00 -18.99 -9.23
N GLY A 8 12.28 -19.04 -8.12
CA GLY A 8 12.68 -19.86 -6.96
C GLY A 8 11.81 -21.10 -6.79
N ARG A 9 12.44 -22.22 -6.45
CA ARG A 9 11.77 -23.47 -6.02
C ARG A 9 12.51 -24.03 -4.80
N GLY A 10 11.90 -23.91 -3.63
CA GLY A 10 12.55 -24.28 -2.37
C GLY A 10 13.79 -23.42 -2.11
N SER A 11 14.94 -24.06 -1.85
CA SER A 11 16.22 -23.37 -1.61
C SER A 11 17.00 -22.98 -2.88
N ARG A 12 16.49 -23.30 -4.08
CA ARG A 12 17.18 -23.03 -5.34
C ARG A 12 16.50 -21.90 -6.11
N SER A 13 17.30 -20.96 -6.61
CA SER A 13 16.89 -19.87 -7.50
C SER A 13 17.55 -20.00 -8.87
N TRP A 14 16.79 -19.72 -9.91
CA TRP A 14 17.21 -19.79 -11.31
C TRP A 14 16.98 -18.42 -11.96
N ILE A 15 17.97 -17.92 -12.68
CA ILE A 15 17.82 -16.73 -13.52
C ILE A 15 17.53 -17.20 -14.94
N ILE A 16 16.38 -16.81 -15.48
CA ILE A 16 16.01 -17.10 -16.86
C ILE A 16 16.30 -15.86 -17.70
N LEU A 17 17.24 -16.02 -18.65
CA LEU A 17 17.65 -14.95 -19.54
C LEU A 17 16.93 -15.07 -20.90
N PRO A 18 16.29 -14.00 -21.41
CA PRO A 18 15.64 -14.02 -22.71
C PRO A 18 16.69 -14.10 -23.82
N ARG A 19 16.32 -14.67 -24.98
CA ARG A 19 17.23 -14.80 -26.14
C ARG A 19 17.83 -13.47 -26.58
N GLY A 20 17.12 -12.36 -26.39
CA GLY A 20 17.57 -11.01 -26.74
C GLY A 20 18.79 -10.52 -25.96
N ILE A 21 19.12 -11.12 -24.81
CA ILE A 21 20.33 -10.74 -24.04
C ILE A 21 21.61 -11.00 -24.84
N ARG A 22 21.59 -11.96 -25.78
CA ARG A 22 22.73 -12.30 -26.64
C ARG A 22 23.06 -11.21 -27.65
N LEU A 23 22.20 -10.21 -27.80
CA LEU A 23 22.40 -9.07 -28.70
C LEU A 23 23.00 -7.85 -27.97
N LEU A 24 23.13 -7.92 -26.64
CA LEU A 24 23.70 -6.87 -25.82
C LEU A 24 25.22 -7.00 -25.72
N ARG A 25 25.89 -5.92 -25.35
CA ARG A 25 27.31 -5.98 -24.99
C ARG A 25 27.49 -6.76 -23.69
N ASP A 26 28.64 -7.39 -23.50
CA ASP A 26 28.91 -8.21 -22.32
C ASP A 26 28.70 -7.43 -21.00
N GLU A 27 29.13 -6.17 -20.96
CA GLU A 27 28.95 -5.28 -19.80
C GLU A 27 27.47 -4.97 -19.49
N GLU A 28 26.63 -4.87 -20.53
CA GLU A 28 25.19 -4.63 -20.41
C GLU A 28 24.46 -5.90 -19.97
N ALA A 29 24.82 -7.04 -20.55
CA ALA A 29 24.32 -8.35 -20.14
C ALA A 29 24.69 -8.67 -18.69
N GLU A 30 25.92 -8.35 -18.29
CA GLU A 30 26.37 -8.53 -16.91
C GLU A 30 25.61 -7.62 -15.94
N ALA A 31 25.34 -6.37 -16.32
CA ALA A 31 24.53 -5.46 -15.50
C ALA A 31 23.11 -6.00 -15.26
N ILE A 32 22.47 -6.61 -16.28
CA ILE A 32 21.18 -7.31 -16.13
C ILE A 32 21.32 -8.48 -15.15
N VAL A 33 22.33 -9.33 -15.32
CA VAL A 33 22.52 -10.49 -14.43
C VAL A 33 22.73 -10.05 -12.97
N ARG A 34 23.50 -8.99 -12.74
CA ARG A 34 23.70 -8.43 -11.38
C ARG A 34 22.41 -7.89 -10.78
N HIS A 35 21.55 -7.25 -11.58
CA HIS A 35 20.22 -6.82 -11.15
C HIS A 35 19.35 -8.00 -10.72
N GLU A 36 19.28 -9.06 -11.52
CA GLU A 36 18.55 -10.29 -11.17
C GLU A 36 19.15 -10.98 -9.92
N MET A 37 20.48 -10.98 -9.76
CA MET A 37 21.12 -11.45 -8.53
C MET A 37 20.77 -10.58 -7.32
N GLY A 38 20.56 -9.27 -7.52
CA GLY A 38 20.06 -8.35 -6.49
C GLY A 38 18.70 -8.78 -5.96
N HIS A 39 17.77 -9.18 -6.84
CA HIS A 39 16.47 -9.73 -6.44
C HIS A 39 16.59 -11.03 -5.63
N ILE A 40 17.54 -11.91 -6.01
CA ILE A 40 17.81 -13.15 -5.26
C ILE A 40 18.36 -12.83 -3.87
N ALA A 41 19.37 -11.96 -3.79
CA ALA A 41 20.01 -11.59 -2.54
C ALA A 41 19.05 -10.89 -1.57
N ALA A 42 18.10 -10.10 -2.10
CA ALA A 42 17.04 -9.46 -1.34
C ALA A 42 15.90 -10.40 -0.92
N GLY A 43 15.86 -11.64 -1.45
CA GLY A 43 14.80 -12.60 -1.14
C GLY A 43 13.45 -12.26 -1.78
N ASP A 44 13.45 -11.56 -2.92
CA ASP A 44 12.22 -11.04 -3.55
C ASP A 44 11.26 -12.15 -3.97
N VAL A 45 11.75 -13.36 -4.24
CA VAL A 45 10.89 -14.54 -4.48
C VAL A 45 9.98 -14.81 -3.29
N THR A 46 10.51 -14.80 -2.06
CA THR A 46 9.73 -15.00 -0.84
C THR A 46 8.72 -13.89 -0.66
N LEU A 47 9.11 -12.65 -0.95
CA LEU A 47 8.25 -11.49 -0.86
C LEU A 47 7.06 -11.57 -1.82
N VAL A 48 7.27 -12.00 -3.07
CA VAL A 48 6.17 -12.23 -4.03
C VAL A 48 5.17 -13.26 -3.49
N TRP A 49 5.65 -14.33 -2.87
CA TRP A 49 4.77 -15.32 -2.23
C TRP A 49 4.01 -14.74 -1.04
N LEU A 50 4.65 -13.90 -0.22
CA LEU A 50 3.96 -13.19 0.87
C LEU A 50 2.89 -12.24 0.34
N THR A 51 3.18 -11.43 -0.68
CA THR A 51 2.20 -10.54 -1.33
C THR A 51 1.05 -11.34 -1.93
N ARG A 52 1.33 -12.49 -2.55
CA ARG A 52 0.29 -13.40 -3.03
C ARG A 52 -0.52 -14.00 -1.88
N GLY A 53 0.12 -14.33 -0.76
CA GLY A 53 -0.54 -14.76 0.47
C GLY A 53 -1.50 -13.70 1.02
N VAL A 54 -1.12 -12.42 0.97
CA VAL A 54 -2.01 -11.30 1.34
C VAL A 54 -3.27 -11.29 0.47
N TRP A 55 -3.15 -11.51 -0.84
CA TRP A 55 -4.32 -11.63 -1.72
C TRP A 55 -5.22 -12.81 -1.37
N TRP A 56 -4.64 -13.95 -1.02
CA TRP A 56 -5.39 -15.12 -0.55
C TRP A 56 -6.03 -14.91 0.82
N ALA A 57 -5.45 -14.09 1.69
CA ALA A 57 -6.01 -13.75 3.00
C ALA A 57 -7.07 -12.63 2.91
N LEU A 58 -6.91 -11.69 1.99
CA LEU A 58 -7.85 -10.59 1.78
C LEU A 58 -9.23 -11.11 1.39
N LEU A 59 -9.29 -12.10 0.50
CA LEU A 59 -10.56 -12.67 0.04
C LEU A 59 -11.42 -13.22 1.19
N PRO A 60 -10.98 -14.18 2.04
CA PRO A 60 -11.79 -14.66 3.14
C PRO A 60 -12.14 -13.55 4.12
N VAL A 61 -11.21 -12.64 4.45
CA VAL A 61 -11.48 -11.48 5.32
C VAL A 61 -12.64 -10.63 4.77
N LEU A 62 -12.65 -10.38 3.46
CA LEU A 62 -13.72 -9.64 2.78
C LEU A 62 -15.02 -10.46 2.58
N LEU A 63 -15.02 -11.76 2.84
CA LEU A 63 -16.20 -12.61 2.68
C LEU A 63 -16.87 -12.95 4.01
N VAL A 64 -16.17 -12.87 5.14
CA VAL A 64 -16.75 -13.18 6.46
C VAL A 64 -17.98 -12.32 6.74
N ALA A 65 -17.87 -11.00 6.60
CA ALA A 65 -18.97 -10.09 6.94
C ALA A 65 -20.20 -10.27 6.01
N PRO A 66 -20.06 -10.33 4.67
CA PRO A 66 -21.13 -10.71 3.76
C PRO A 66 -21.79 -12.04 4.11
N PHE A 67 -20.98 -13.05 4.46
CA PHE A 67 -21.48 -14.38 4.81
C PHE A 67 -22.32 -14.34 6.09
N VAL A 68 -21.83 -13.69 7.15
CA VAL A 68 -22.56 -13.53 8.41
C VAL A 68 -23.86 -12.76 8.18
N ALA A 69 -23.82 -11.65 7.43
CA ALA A 69 -25.00 -10.86 7.10
C ALA A 69 -26.03 -11.67 6.31
N ALA A 70 -25.59 -12.50 5.35
CA ALA A 70 -26.46 -13.38 4.59
C ALA A 70 -27.13 -14.46 5.47
N VAL A 71 -26.36 -15.11 6.34
CA VAL A 71 -26.88 -16.12 7.27
C VAL A 71 -27.89 -15.51 8.25
N GLN A 72 -27.63 -14.30 8.76
CA GLN A 72 -28.57 -13.60 9.65
C GLN A 72 -29.83 -13.14 8.91
N GLY A 73 -29.68 -12.57 7.70
CA GLY A 73 -30.80 -12.09 6.90
C GLY A 73 -31.76 -13.22 6.47
N TRP A 74 -31.24 -14.43 6.25
CA TRP A 74 -32.05 -15.63 6.00
C TRP A 74 -32.85 -16.13 7.20
N ARG A 75 -32.53 -15.68 8.43
CA ARG A 75 -33.33 -16.03 9.63
C ARG A 75 -34.60 -15.21 9.77
N TRP A 76 -34.79 -14.16 8.95
CA TRP A 76 -36.01 -13.35 8.97
C TRP A 76 -37.03 -13.90 7.96
N GLU A 77 -38.20 -14.32 8.46
CA GLU A 77 -39.25 -15.04 7.73
C GLU A 77 -39.85 -14.33 6.49
N HIS A 78 -39.47 -13.08 6.19
CA HIS A 78 -40.02 -12.29 5.09
C HIS A 78 -38.98 -11.53 4.25
N THR A 79 -37.73 -11.99 4.23
CA THR A 79 -36.66 -11.34 3.46
C THR A 79 -36.55 -11.96 2.06
N THR A 80 -36.91 -11.20 1.02
CA THR A 80 -36.62 -11.58 -0.36
C THR A 80 -35.15 -11.28 -0.71
N PRO A 81 -34.54 -11.98 -1.67
CA PRO A 81 -33.15 -11.70 -2.09
C PRO A 81 -32.94 -10.23 -2.51
N TRP A 82 -33.92 -9.63 -3.18
CA TRP A 82 -33.87 -8.22 -3.58
C TRP A 82 -33.88 -7.27 -2.39
N ARG A 83 -34.72 -7.53 -1.38
CA ARG A 83 -34.78 -6.72 -0.14
C ARG A 83 -33.49 -6.82 0.67
N MET A 84 -32.87 -8.01 0.66
CA MET A 84 -31.56 -8.23 1.28
C MET A 84 -30.47 -7.43 0.57
N LEU A 85 -30.39 -7.47 -0.76
CA LEU A 85 -29.37 -6.75 -1.55
C LEU A 85 -29.57 -5.23 -1.54
N SER A 86 -30.80 -4.74 -1.40
CA SER A 86 -31.10 -3.32 -1.27
C SER A 86 -30.78 -2.74 0.12
N HIS A 87 -30.37 -3.57 1.09
CA HIS A 87 -30.04 -3.10 2.43
C HIS A 87 -28.81 -2.17 2.41
N PRO A 88 -28.83 -1.01 3.10
CA PRO A 88 -27.72 -0.04 3.09
C PRO A 88 -26.35 -0.61 3.45
N PHE A 89 -26.36 -1.67 4.28
CA PHE A 89 -25.18 -2.48 4.60
C PHE A 89 -24.31 -2.80 3.36
N TRP A 90 -24.90 -3.24 2.25
CA TRP A 90 -24.14 -3.68 1.08
C TRP A 90 -23.41 -2.53 0.38
N ALA A 91 -24.01 -1.34 0.35
CA ALA A 91 -23.37 -0.16 -0.21
C ALA A 91 -22.20 0.29 0.66
N GLU A 92 -22.41 0.39 1.98
CA GLU A 92 -21.37 0.78 2.94
C GLU A 92 -20.22 -0.23 2.98
N TYR A 93 -20.56 -1.52 3.05
CA TYR A 93 -19.60 -2.61 3.03
C TYR A 93 -18.82 -2.63 1.72
N GLY A 94 -19.51 -2.45 0.58
CA GLY A 94 -18.88 -2.40 -0.74
C GLY A 94 -17.84 -1.28 -0.84
N VAL A 95 -18.13 -0.09 -0.32
CA VAL A 95 -17.17 1.02 -0.26
C VAL A 95 -15.97 0.68 0.63
N ARG A 96 -16.20 0.13 1.84
CA ARG A 96 -15.12 -0.25 2.76
C ARG A 96 -14.21 -1.34 2.18
N ALA A 97 -14.81 -2.38 1.60
CA ALA A 97 -14.11 -3.46 0.93
C ALA A 97 -13.29 -2.95 -0.26
N LEU A 98 -13.85 -2.03 -1.06
CA LEU A 98 -13.14 -1.39 -2.16
C LEU A 98 -11.93 -0.58 -1.65
N VAL A 99 -12.11 0.23 -0.61
CA VAL A 99 -11.00 1.01 -0.01
C VAL A 99 -9.90 0.06 0.49
N LEU A 100 -10.25 -1.01 1.21
CA LEU A 100 -9.27 -1.99 1.70
C LEU A 100 -8.53 -2.68 0.55
N ALA A 101 -9.23 -3.08 -0.50
CA ALA A 101 -8.62 -3.66 -1.70
C ALA A 101 -7.68 -2.67 -2.39
N VAL A 102 -8.08 -1.40 -2.52
CA VAL A 102 -7.23 -0.35 -3.10
C VAL A 102 -5.95 -0.16 -2.26
N ILE A 103 -6.05 -0.12 -0.94
CA ILE A 103 -4.87 -0.03 -0.05
C ILE A 103 -3.95 -1.22 -0.29
N ALA A 104 -4.49 -2.45 -0.32
CA ALA A 104 -3.70 -3.66 -0.54
C ALA A 104 -2.95 -3.62 -1.88
N VAL A 105 -3.61 -3.16 -2.95
CA VAL A 105 -2.98 -2.93 -4.26
C VAL A 105 -1.85 -1.90 -4.17
N LEU A 106 -2.11 -0.75 -3.52
CA LEU A 106 -1.13 0.32 -3.42
C LEU A 106 0.11 -0.12 -2.65
N VAL A 107 -0.07 -0.77 -1.49
CA VAL A 107 1.01 -1.35 -0.69
C VAL A 107 1.82 -2.34 -1.52
N ALA A 108 1.15 -3.27 -2.22
CA ALA A 108 1.83 -4.24 -3.06
C ALA A 108 2.66 -3.56 -4.16
N GLN A 109 2.10 -2.57 -4.86
CA GLN A 109 2.81 -1.82 -5.90
C GLN A 109 3.99 -1.02 -5.33
N MET A 110 3.84 -0.41 -4.15
CA MET A 110 4.91 0.35 -3.50
C MET A 110 6.08 -0.55 -3.12
N ILE A 111 5.79 -1.72 -2.55
CA ILE A 111 6.78 -2.73 -2.21
C ILE A 111 7.53 -3.16 -3.48
N MET A 112 6.81 -3.56 -4.53
CA MET A 112 7.40 -4.00 -5.80
C MET A 112 8.30 -2.90 -6.41
N ARG A 113 7.82 -1.66 -6.46
CA ARG A 113 8.61 -0.53 -6.98
C ARG A 113 9.85 -0.23 -6.13
N SER A 114 9.76 -0.36 -4.81
CA SER A 114 10.93 -0.18 -3.93
C SER A 114 11.96 -1.28 -4.17
N ARG A 115 11.53 -2.52 -4.42
CA ARG A 115 12.45 -3.65 -4.66
C ARG A 115 13.27 -3.48 -5.92
N GLU A 116 12.65 -3.00 -7.00
CA GLU A 116 13.33 -2.69 -8.26
C GLU A 116 14.46 -1.68 -8.05
N HIS A 117 14.23 -0.64 -7.26
CA HIS A 117 15.25 0.36 -6.94
C HIS A 117 16.39 -0.20 -6.08
N GLU A 118 16.11 -1.07 -5.12
CA GLU A 118 17.17 -1.73 -4.35
C GLU A 118 17.99 -2.72 -5.19
N ALA A 119 17.34 -3.42 -6.13
CA ALA A 119 18.03 -4.30 -7.07
C ALA A 119 18.93 -3.47 -8.03
N ASP A 120 18.45 -2.33 -8.51
CA ASP A 120 19.23 -1.35 -9.28
C ASP A 120 20.49 -0.89 -8.52
N LEU A 121 20.33 -0.45 -7.27
CA LEU A 121 21.45 0.01 -6.44
C LEU A 121 22.42 -1.11 -6.07
N THR A 122 21.91 -2.33 -5.86
CA THR A 122 22.74 -3.51 -5.60
C THR A 122 23.58 -3.86 -6.83
N ALA A 123 22.98 -3.83 -8.02
CA ALA A 123 23.67 -4.10 -9.27
C ALA A 123 24.80 -3.09 -9.56
N ALA A 124 24.60 -1.83 -9.18
CA ALA A 124 25.57 -0.75 -9.37
C ALA A 124 26.66 -0.70 -8.27
N ARG A 125 26.54 -1.46 -7.18
CA ARG A 125 27.42 -1.32 -6.01
C ARG A 125 28.85 -1.75 -6.35
N GLY A 126 29.78 -0.80 -6.26
CA GLY A 126 31.21 -1.04 -6.50
C GLY A 126 31.56 -1.31 -7.96
N GLN A 127 30.66 -0.97 -8.90
CA GLN A 127 30.82 -1.17 -10.33
C GLN A 127 30.52 0.12 -11.10
N SER A 128 30.90 0.17 -12.38
CA SER A 128 30.50 1.27 -13.26
C SER A 128 28.99 1.22 -13.52
N VAL A 129 28.31 2.34 -13.36
CA VAL A 129 26.87 2.47 -13.62
C VAL A 129 26.57 2.66 -15.12
N ALA A 130 27.56 3.03 -15.91
CA ALA A 130 27.38 3.44 -17.31
C ALA A 130 26.69 2.38 -18.20
N PRO A 131 26.99 1.06 -18.11
CA PRO A 131 26.27 0.05 -18.88
C PRO A 131 24.79 -0.04 -18.49
N TRP A 132 24.48 0.13 -17.20
CA TRP A 132 23.12 0.11 -16.69
C TRP A 132 22.34 1.37 -17.09
N GLU A 133 22.99 2.53 -17.05
CA GLU A 133 22.42 3.77 -17.55
C GLU A 133 22.13 3.70 -19.06
N ALA A 134 23.03 3.10 -19.86
CA ALA A 134 22.85 2.93 -21.29
C ALA A 134 21.62 2.07 -21.62
N LEU A 135 21.39 0.99 -20.87
CA LEU A 135 20.20 0.14 -20.99
C LEU A 135 18.91 0.91 -20.65
N LEU A 136 18.92 1.68 -19.55
CA LEU A 136 17.75 2.44 -19.11
C LEU A 136 17.46 3.66 -19.99
N ALA A 137 18.49 4.25 -20.60
CA ALA A 137 18.41 5.40 -21.50
C ALA A 137 17.95 5.04 -22.93
N GLY A 138 17.73 3.76 -23.22
CA GLY A 138 17.20 3.27 -24.50
C GLY A 138 15.84 3.86 -24.91
N PRO A 139 15.25 3.38 -26.02
CA PRO A 139 14.05 3.97 -26.62
C PRO A 139 12.94 4.18 -25.58
N ARG A 140 12.53 5.44 -25.39
CA ARG A 140 11.46 5.77 -24.45
C ARG A 140 10.18 5.09 -24.94
N PRO A 141 9.52 4.25 -24.11
CA PRO A 141 8.18 3.80 -24.45
C PRO A 141 7.26 5.01 -24.61
N ALA A 142 6.20 4.86 -25.41
CA ALA A 142 5.19 5.89 -25.62
C ALA A 142 4.70 6.48 -24.29
N GLU A 143 4.32 7.76 -24.29
CA GLU A 143 3.83 8.45 -23.09
C GLU A 143 2.74 7.61 -22.41
N ARG A 144 3.00 7.22 -21.16
CA ARG A 144 2.07 6.44 -20.37
C ARG A 144 0.94 7.34 -19.90
N THR A 145 -0.29 6.89 -20.05
CA THR A 145 -1.41 7.55 -19.38
C THR A 145 -1.29 7.38 -17.85
N TRP A 146 -2.04 8.18 -17.09
CA TRP A 146 -2.09 8.03 -15.64
C TRP A 146 -2.61 6.65 -15.22
N HIS A 147 -3.51 6.05 -15.99
CA HIS A 147 -4.01 4.70 -15.77
C HIS A 147 -2.92 3.64 -15.99
N ASP A 148 -2.11 3.77 -17.05
CA ASP A 148 -0.99 2.87 -17.31
C ASP A 148 0.06 2.95 -16.20
N THR A 149 0.27 4.17 -15.70
CA THR A 149 1.18 4.42 -14.58
C THR A 149 0.64 3.82 -13.29
N ALA A 150 -0.66 3.95 -13.03
CA ALA A 150 -1.32 3.38 -11.85
C ALA A 150 -1.36 1.84 -11.84
N ARG A 151 -1.28 1.20 -13.02
CA ARG A 151 -1.24 -0.27 -13.17
C ARG A 151 0.18 -0.83 -13.31
N ALA A 152 1.18 0.02 -13.46
CA ALA A 152 2.56 -0.41 -13.65
C ALA A 152 3.16 -0.91 -12.32
N ASN A 153 3.53 -2.19 -12.28
CA ASN A 153 4.24 -2.78 -11.14
C ASN A 153 5.73 -2.40 -11.08
N HIS A 154 6.28 -1.89 -12.19
CA HIS A 154 7.67 -1.43 -12.27
C HIS A 154 7.74 0.10 -12.30
N PRO A 155 8.76 0.72 -11.68
CA PRO A 155 9.05 2.13 -11.85
C PRO A 155 9.35 2.46 -13.32
N THR A 156 9.20 3.73 -13.69
CA THR A 156 9.60 4.20 -15.03
C THR A 156 11.12 4.17 -15.18
N HIS A 157 11.62 4.00 -16.41
CA HIS A 157 13.07 4.01 -16.69
C HIS A 157 13.72 5.31 -16.20
N GLN A 158 13.06 6.45 -16.42
CA GLN A 158 13.54 7.75 -15.92
C GLN A 158 13.66 7.76 -14.40
N ARG A 159 12.68 7.21 -13.68
CA ARG A 159 12.72 7.15 -12.21
C ARG A 159 13.85 6.25 -11.72
N ARG A 160 14.08 5.10 -12.37
CA ARG A 160 15.20 4.19 -12.06
C ARG A 160 16.54 4.91 -12.27
N LEU A 161 16.71 5.59 -13.39
CA LEU A 161 17.92 6.37 -13.70
C LEU A 161 18.16 7.50 -12.68
N THR A 162 17.10 8.20 -12.26
CA THR A 162 17.19 9.24 -11.22
C THR A 162 17.66 8.66 -9.88
N VAL A 163 17.11 7.51 -9.45
CA VAL A 163 17.51 6.87 -8.18
C VAL A 163 18.93 6.28 -8.28
N LEU A 164 19.34 5.76 -9.44
CA LEU A 164 20.71 5.29 -9.66
C LEU A 164 21.75 6.41 -9.52
N ARG A 165 21.42 7.60 -10.03
CA ARG A 165 22.30 8.79 -9.95
C ARG A 165 22.32 9.41 -8.57
N ASP A 166 21.19 9.37 -7.87
CA ASP A 166 21.06 9.85 -6.49
C ASP A 166 20.36 8.79 -5.61
N PRO A 167 21.14 7.84 -5.04
CA PRO A 167 20.61 6.76 -4.22
C PRO A 167 19.83 7.22 -2.98
N HIS A 168 20.13 8.43 -2.48
CA HIS A 168 19.47 8.97 -1.30
C HIS A 168 17.98 9.24 -1.54
N LEU A 169 17.55 9.39 -2.80
CA LEU A 169 16.13 9.57 -3.15
C LEU A 169 15.26 8.37 -2.80
N GLN A 170 15.81 7.16 -2.73
CA GLN A 170 15.08 5.98 -2.28
C GLN A 170 14.80 6.01 -0.77
N LEU A 171 15.58 6.80 -0.02
CA LEU A 171 15.42 6.91 1.42
C LEU A 171 14.24 7.80 1.82
N ARG A 172 13.80 8.66 0.90
CA ARG A 172 12.83 9.72 1.13
C ARG A 172 11.38 9.19 1.09
N PRO A 173 10.56 9.42 2.13
CA PRO A 173 9.15 9.09 2.09
C PRO A 173 8.40 10.00 1.11
N THR A 174 7.38 9.43 0.49
CA THR A 174 6.45 10.09 -0.41
C THR A 174 5.14 10.41 0.31
N VAL A 175 4.31 11.27 -0.30
CA VAL A 175 2.95 11.53 0.18
C VAL A 175 2.12 10.26 0.22
N LEU A 176 2.33 9.35 -0.74
CA LEU A 176 1.64 8.06 -0.78
C LEU A 176 2.05 7.17 0.41
N ASP A 177 3.33 7.15 0.80
CA ASP A 177 3.78 6.44 2.00
C ASP A 177 3.04 6.94 3.25
N ALA A 178 2.96 8.26 3.41
CA ALA A 178 2.24 8.87 4.52
C ALA A 178 0.74 8.52 4.53
N LEU A 179 0.09 8.59 3.36
CA LEU A 179 -1.33 8.25 3.22
C LEU A 179 -1.61 6.78 3.57
N VAL A 180 -0.77 5.86 3.09
CA VAL A 180 -0.92 4.43 3.32
C VAL A 180 -0.67 4.09 4.79
N VAL A 181 0.38 4.63 5.40
CA VAL A 181 0.71 4.37 6.81
C VAL A 181 -0.39 4.90 7.74
N GLY A 182 -0.90 6.11 7.51
CA GLY A 182 -1.97 6.67 8.35
C GLY A 182 -3.27 5.86 8.24
N LEU A 183 -3.63 5.45 7.02
CA LEU A 183 -4.82 4.64 6.78
C LEU A 183 -4.69 3.24 7.40
N LEU A 184 -3.52 2.59 7.28
CA LEU A 184 -3.25 1.30 7.93
C LEU A 184 -3.27 1.40 9.46
N ALA A 185 -2.77 2.50 10.04
CA ALA A 185 -2.84 2.72 11.48
C ALA A 185 -4.28 2.83 11.99
N ALA A 186 -5.15 3.53 11.25
CA ALA A 186 -6.57 3.62 11.57
C ALA A 186 -7.27 2.26 11.46
N VAL A 187 -7.00 1.49 10.39
CA VAL A 187 -7.52 0.12 10.23
C VAL A 187 -7.06 -0.77 11.39
N LEU A 188 -5.79 -0.70 11.76
CA LEU A 188 -5.25 -1.52 12.84
C LEU A 188 -5.87 -1.15 14.18
N LEU A 189 -6.01 0.15 14.47
CA LEU A 189 -6.63 0.66 15.70
C LEU A 189 -8.01 0.05 15.92
N ASP A 190 -8.94 0.26 14.99
CA ASP A 190 -10.34 -0.14 15.16
C ASP A 190 -10.48 -1.69 15.08
N SER A 191 -9.50 -2.42 14.51
CA SER A 191 -9.55 -3.87 14.34
C SER A 191 -9.12 -4.56 15.62
N VAL A 192 -8.05 -4.04 16.22
CA VAL A 192 -7.58 -4.45 17.53
C VAL A 192 -8.60 -4.04 18.59
N ASP A 193 -9.23 -2.87 18.46
CA ASP A 193 -10.28 -2.43 19.39
C ASP A 193 -11.49 -3.37 19.38
N GLY A 194 -11.99 -3.73 18.20
CA GLY A 194 -13.10 -4.69 18.07
C GLY A 194 -12.75 -6.08 18.59
N LEU A 195 -11.56 -6.59 18.27
CA LEU A 195 -11.10 -7.90 18.76
C LEU A 195 -10.87 -7.88 20.28
N ALA A 196 -10.22 -6.86 20.81
CA ALA A 196 -9.97 -6.72 22.24
C ALA A 196 -11.27 -6.55 23.02
N THR A 197 -12.23 -5.78 22.50
CA THR A 197 -13.57 -5.65 23.11
C THR A 197 -14.26 -7.00 23.19
N LEU A 198 -14.22 -7.81 22.13
CA LEU A 198 -14.77 -9.16 22.13
C LEU A 198 -14.10 -10.06 23.19
N LEU A 199 -12.76 -10.03 23.27
CA LEU A 199 -11.99 -10.87 24.20
C LEU A 199 -12.10 -10.42 25.67
N LEU A 200 -12.30 -9.13 25.91
CA LEU A 200 -12.40 -8.54 27.24
C LEU A 200 -13.85 -8.38 27.71
N THR A 201 -14.82 -8.84 26.92
CA THR A 201 -16.25 -8.79 27.28
C THR A 201 -16.47 -9.52 28.62
N GLY A 202 -17.12 -8.84 29.57
CA GLY A 202 -17.35 -9.37 30.92
C GLY A 202 -16.22 -9.09 31.91
N THR A 203 -15.17 -8.36 31.52
CA THR A 203 -14.10 -7.89 32.41
C THR A 203 -14.24 -6.38 32.68
N SER A 204 -13.50 -5.86 33.67
CA SER A 204 -13.40 -4.41 33.94
C SER A 204 -12.36 -3.68 33.06
N TRP A 205 -11.70 -4.40 32.15
CA TRP A 205 -10.58 -3.89 31.37
C TRP A 205 -11.07 -3.17 30.11
N SER A 206 -10.41 -2.06 29.76
CA SER A 206 -10.71 -1.33 28.53
C SER A 206 -9.86 -1.85 27.36
N ALA A 207 -10.46 -1.95 26.18
CA ALA A 207 -9.77 -2.29 24.92
C ALA A 207 -8.91 -1.15 24.37
N ALA A 208 -9.25 0.11 24.71
CA ALA A 208 -8.66 1.31 24.11
C ALA A 208 -7.12 1.42 24.27
N PRO A 209 -6.50 1.08 25.42
CA PRO A 209 -5.05 1.10 25.53
C PRO A 209 -4.35 0.11 24.61
N VAL A 210 -4.93 -1.08 24.41
CA VAL A 210 -4.34 -2.14 23.57
C VAL A 210 -4.36 -1.73 22.10
N SER A 211 -5.50 -1.21 21.63
CA SER A 211 -5.62 -0.69 20.26
C SER A 211 -4.69 0.50 20.03
N ALA A 212 -4.69 1.48 20.93
CA ALA A 212 -3.85 2.68 20.83
C ALA A 212 -2.35 2.35 20.82
N LEU A 213 -1.88 1.45 21.69
CA LEU A 213 -0.48 1.03 21.72
C LEU A 213 -0.08 0.33 20.41
N THR A 214 -0.94 -0.52 19.87
CA THR A 214 -0.65 -1.27 18.64
C THR A 214 -0.61 -0.34 17.43
N ALA A 215 -1.58 0.57 17.28
CA ALA A 215 -1.59 1.56 16.21
C ALA A 215 -0.44 2.57 16.36
N GLY A 216 -0.15 3.01 17.59
CA GLY A 216 0.99 3.87 17.89
C GLY A 216 2.33 3.23 17.54
N LEU A 217 2.50 1.93 17.82
CA LEU A 217 3.69 1.17 17.43
C LEU A 217 3.83 1.10 15.90
N LEU A 218 2.73 0.86 15.17
CA LEU A 218 2.75 0.88 13.70
C LEU A 218 3.17 2.24 13.16
N LEU A 219 2.65 3.34 13.73
CA LEU A 219 3.05 4.69 13.34
C LEU A 219 4.52 4.96 13.68
N ALA A 220 4.98 4.58 14.88
CA ALA A 220 6.36 4.77 15.30
C ALA A 220 7.34 4.00 14.42
N VAL A 221 7.06 2.75 14.10
CA VAL A 221 7.92 1.90 13.26
C VAL A 221 7.78 2.29 11.79
N GLY A 222 6.56 2.36 11.25
CA GLY A 222 6.30 2.60 9.84
C GLY A 222 6.63 4.03 9.40
N TRP A 223 6.18 5.03 10.14
CA TRP A 223 6.42 6.43 9.82
C TRP A 223 7.71 6.96 10.46
N GLY A 224 7.93 6.68 11.75
CA GLY A 224 9.09 7.19 12.48
C GLY A 224 10.41 6.72 11.88
N PHE A 225 10.51 5.45 11.45
CA PHE A 225 11.70 4.96 10.76
C PHE A 225 11.91 5.63 9.40
N ALA A 226 10.83 5.87 8.64
CA ALA A 226 10.91 6.56 7.35
C ALA A 226 11.41 8.00 7.51
N VAL A 227 10.90 8.73 8.50
CA VAL A 227 11.36 10.08 8.85
C VAL A 227 12.81 10.07 9.32
N TRP A 228 13.19 9.11 10.17
CA TRP A 228 14.57 8.97 10.63
C TRP A 228 15.55 8.74 9.47
N ARG A 229 15.18 7.86 8.53
CA ARG A 229 15.99 7.54 7.34
C ARG A 229 16.10 8.73 6.38
N ASP A 230 15.02 9.48 6.18
CA ASP A 230 15.02 10.74 5.42
C ASP A 230 15.91 11.80 6.06
N ALA A 231 15.81 11.98 7.39
CA ALA A 231 16.65 12.90 8.13
C ALA A 231 18.14 12.56 8.00
N ARG A 232 18.48 11.26 7.98
CA ARG A 232 19.85 10.79 7.73
C ARG A 232 20.30 11.06 6.29
N ALA A 233 19.42 10.84 5.31
CA ALA A 233 19.69 11.12 3.91
C ALA A 233 19.94 12.61 3.63
N ARG A 234 19.28 13.49 4.39
CA ARG A 234 19.35 14.96 4.24
C ARG A 234 20.43 15.64 5.08
N GLN A 235 21.32 14.91 5.75
CA GLN A 235 22.29 15.53 6.67
C GLN A 235 23.17 16.62 6.01
N ALA A 236 23.38 16.56 4.69
CA ALA A 236 24.14 17.55 3.93
C ALA A 236 23.25 18.61 3.22
N GLU A 237 21.92 18.53 3.35
CA GLU A 237 20.97 19.40 2.67
C GLU A 237 20.38 20.46 3.62
N THR A 238 20.11 21.65 3.07
CA THR A 238 19.47 22.75 3.80
C THR A 238 17.94 22.76 3.67
N VAL A 239 17.38 21.84 2.86
CA VAL A 239 15.95 21.83 2.54
C VAL A 239 15.16 21.04 3.61
N PRO A 240 14.18 21.67 4.29
CA PRO A 240 13.39 20.99 5.31
C PRO A 240 12.48 19.91 4.70
N PRO A 241 12.09 18.89 5.48
CA PRO A 241 11.14 17.87 5.03
C PRO A 241 9.79 18.50 4.69
N SER A 242 9.10 17.91 3.70
CA SER A 242 7.83 18.45 3.20
C SER A 242 6.74 18.36 4.27
N ARG A 243 6.17 19.52 4.64
CA ARG A 243 5.00 19.60 5.55
C ARG A 243 3.78 18.81 5.07
N TRP A 244 3.68 18.60 3.76
CA TRP A 244 2.59 17.84 3.14
C TRP A 244 2.59 16.36 3.56
N LEU A 245 3.74 15.81 3.94
CA LEU A 245 3.84 14.43 4.43
C LEU A 245 3.09 14.24 5.75
N HIS A 246 3.31 15.15 6.70
CA HIS A 246 2.64 15.12 8.00
C HIS A 246 1.14 15.40 7.87
N LEU A 247 0.76 16.33 6.99
CA LEU A 247 -0.64 16.58 6.69
C LEU A 247 -1.30 15.35 6.07
N ALA A 248 -0.65 14.69 5.11
CA ALA A 248 -1.17 13.48 4.49
C ALA A 248 -1.33 12.33 5.50
N LEU A 249 -0.37 12.16 6.41
CA LEU A 249 -0.48 11.18 7.50
C LEU A 249 -1.69 11.48 8.39
N GLY A 250 -1.85 12.73 8.82
CA GLY A 250 -2.97 13.14 9.67
C GLY A 250 -4.33 12.98 8.98
N VAL A 251 -4.44 13.45 7.74
CA VAL A 251 -5.67 13.36 6.93
C VAL A 251 -6.05 11.91 6.65
N SER A 252 -5.10 11.06 6.28
CA SER A 252 -5.38 9.64 6.01
C SER A 252 -5.74 8.85 7.28
N THR A 253 -5.09 9.14 8.40
CA THR A 253 -5.46 8.56 9.70
C THR A 253 -6.88 8.96 10.09
N ALA A 254 -7.20 10.26 10.00
CA ALA A 254 -8.53 10.76 10.28
C ALA A 254 -9.57 10.12 9.33
N ALA A 255 -9.31 10.13 8.02
CA ALA A 255 -10.20 9.50 7.04
C ALA A 255 -10.42 8.01 7.33
N GLY A 256 -9.38 7.26 7.70
CA GLY A 256 -9.49 5.85 8.07
C GLY A 256 -10.38 5.63 9.30
N LEU A 257 -10.23 6.47 10.33
CA LEU A 257 -11.05 6.43 11.54
C LEU A 257 -12.52 6.80 11.25
N LEU A 258 -12.76 7.74 10.33
CA LEU A 258 -14.12 8.10 9.93
C LEU A 258 -14.80 7.01 9.10
N VAL A 259 -14.04 6.34 8.22
CA VAL A 259 -14.59 5.26 7.38
C VAL A 259 -14.87 4.01 8.22
N ARG A 260 -14.12 3.76 9.31
CA ARG A 260 -14.19 2.54 10.16
C ARG A 260 -14.24 1.29 9.29
N LEU A 261 -13.15 1.02 8.57
CA LEU A 261 -13.07 0.05 7.47
C LEU A 261 -13.48 -1.39 7.85
N GLN A 262 -13.47 -1.73 9.14
CA GLN A 262 -13.87 -3.01 9.73
C GLN A 262 -15.30 -3.00 10.28
N GLY A 263 -15.97 -1.85 10.33
CA GLY A 263 -17.38 -1.77 10.72
C GLY A 263 -18.20 -2.62 9.77
N THR A 264 -18.70 -3.74 10.27
CA THR A 264 -19.51 -4.67 9.46
C THR A 264 -20.98 -4.28 9.47
N GLY A 265 -21.41 -3.26 10.23
CA GLY A 265 -22.82 -2.84 10.29
C GLY A 265 -23.76 -3.90 10.89
N ILE A 266 -23.21 -4.98 11.48
CA ILE A 266 -23.94 -6.11 12.08
C ILE A 266 -24.18 -5.90 13.58
N THR A 267 -23.67 -4.82 14.17
CA THR A 267 -23.95 -4.43 15.56
C THR A 267 -25.21 -3.56 15.62
N GLU A 268 -25.97 -3.65 16.72
CA GLU A 268 -27.24 -2.95 16.95
C GLU A 268 -27.18 -1.40 16.83
N GLU A 269 -25.99 -0.82 16.70
CA GLU A 269 -25.80 0.64 16.61
C GLU A 269 -26.22 1.27 15.27
N GLY A 270 -26.64 0.45 14.29
CA GLY A 270 -27.27 0.93 13.06
C GLY A 270 -26.29 1.53 12.05
N THR A 271 -26.74 1.56 10.80
CA THR A 271 -25.96 1.85 9.58
C THR A 271 -25.36 3.27 9.49
N MET A 272 -25.79 4.22 10.32
CA MET A 272 -25.39 5.64 10.14
C MET A 272 -24.91 6.39 11.40
N ARG A 273 -24.74 5.75 12.56
CA ARG A 273 -24.28 6.48 13.77
C ARG A 273 -22.76 6.69 13.86
N GLY A 274 -21.97 6.04 13.00
CA GLY A 274 -20.50 6.13 13.00
C GLY A 274 -19.86 7.06 11.97
N TRP A 275 -20.64 7.59 11.01
CA TRP A 275 -20.14 8.54 10.01
C TRP A 275 -20.39 9.97 10.49
N PRO A 276 -19.38 10.86 10.64
CA PRO A 276 -19.70 12.27 10.64
C PRO A 276 -20.23 12.61 9.25
N LEU A 277 -21.46 13.11 9.21
CA LEU A 277 -22.12 13.59 8.02
C LEU A 277 -21.35 14.81 7.48
N LEU A 278 -20.34 14.57 6.64
CA LEU A 278 -19.60 15.62 5.93
C LEU A 278 -20.40 16.04 4.69
N ILE A 279 -21.47 16.80 4.93
CA ILE A 279 -22.00 17.74 3.93
C ILE A 279 -21.90 19.13 4.56
N VAL A 280 -20.73 19.76 4.39
CA VAL A 280 -20.62 21.22 4.49
C VAL A 280 -20.46 21.72 3.06
N LEU A 281 -21.58 22.00 2.40
CA LEU A 281 -21.58 22.89 1.25
C LEU A 281 -21.47 24.32 1.80
N PRO A 282 -20.45 25.11 1.42
CA PRO A 282 -20.46 26.53 1.72
C PRO A 282 -21.58 27.17 0.89
N TRP A 283 -22.69 27.53 1.53
CA TRP A 283 -23.70 28.37 0.91
C TRP A 283 -23.21 29.82 0.95
N PRO A 284 -22.94 30.47 -0.20
CA PRO A 284 -22.64 31.89 -0.20
C PRO A 284 -23.95 32.63 0.09
N SER A 285 -24.08 33.17 1.30
CA SER A 285 -25.11 34.16 1.60
C SER A 285 -24.77 35.43 0.83
N TRP A 286 -25.39 35.61 -0.34
CA TRP A 286 -25.41 36.89 -1.03
C TRP A 286 -26.06 37.91 -0.11
N GLY A 287 -25.31 38.96 0.23
CA GLY A 287 -25.75 40.04 1.08
C GLY A 287 -26.96 40.76 0.48
N GLN A 288 -27.92 41.11 1.33
CA GLN A 288 -28.94 42.09 0.95
C GLN A 288 -28.36 43.51 1.04
N PRO A 289 -28.58 44.36 0.04
CA PRO A 289 -28.22 45.76 0.11
C PRO A 289 -29.17 46.50 1.06
N ARG A 290 -28.61 47.41 1.86
CA ARG A 290 -29.34 48.55 2.41
C ARG A 290 -28.86 49.80 1.70
#